data_AF-A0A1R3IU76-F1
#
_entry.id   AF-A0A1R3IU76-F1
#
_cell.length_a   1.000
_cell.length_b   1.000
_cell.length_c   1.000
_cell.angle_alpha   90.00
_cell.angle_beta   90.00
_cell.angle_gamma   90.00
#
_symmetry.space_group_name_H-M   'P 1'
#
loop_
_entity.id
_entity.type
_entity.pdbx_description
1 polymer ?
#
loop_
_entity_poly.entity_id
_entity_poly.type
_entity_poly.pdbx_seq_one_letter_code
_entity_poly.pdbx_strand_id
1 'polypeptide(L)'
;MGEVNFLQEEDIRLENTRARFANVVKRHAQLTERLSRDSDKTIYERLQKEFEAARASQSQEVNLDGEQWNDGLLATLREQVHMEADRKARSGETNNNMPTSHFEERITYRVGNKVICCLEGTRIGILYETSFAGDPCDLYHCVLESKSFLEKMTVLEHTVPFFLPIREAENELLSSNAMRFIDHIGELLQAYVDRREQVRLIKELYGNQIGELYHSLPYHMIEFVLDDSDCKVTISLRYADLVSVLPTRVKVLAWPMHQLKKNHTSSAILNRNENGTMNSHPIPARLSYAEDALRTMSLPEGIAFTVGYYQNSCPDVESIVNSAVKQKFQQTFVTAPATLRLFFHDCFVRGCDASVMLSSWNNTAEKDNPDNLSLAGDGFDTVIKAKAAVDSVPECRNKVSCADILAMATRDVITLTGGPFYAVELGRLDGRMSTKASVRHHLPGPDFKLGKLKAMFASHGLTLTDLVALSGAHTIGFSHCSRFARRIYKFKSKTGIDPTLDQAYARQLRQMCPENVDPRMAIEMDSATPRTFDNLYYKNLQQGKGLFTSDQSLFTDDAMSRNIVNVFASNNTAFEEAFVIAITKLGRLRVRKGKQGEIRHDCAVVNKI
;
A
#
# COMPACT_ATOMS: atom_id res chain seq x y z
N MET A 1 -37.59 3.62 25.15
CA MET A 1 -38.20 2.27 24.95
C MET A 1 -38.11 1.82 23.48
N GLY A 2 -37.06 2.21 22.74
CA GLY A 2 -36.93 1.96 21.29
C GLY A 2 -35.63 1.27 20.85
N GLU A 3 -34.65 1.05 21.74
CA GLU A 3 -33.37 0.42 21.39
C GLU A 3 -33.42 -1.12 21.37
N VAL A 4 -34.29 -1.73 22.17
CA VAL A 4 -34.38 -3.21 22.29
C VAL A 4 -34.97 -3.84 21.02
N ASN A 5 -35.91 -3.17 20.35
CA ASN A 5 -36.50 -3.67 19.10
C ASN A 5 -35.54 -3.61 17.90
N PHE A 6 -34.64 -2.63 17.85
CA PHE A 6 -33.67 -2.50 16.76
C PHE A 6 -32.60 -3.60 16.81
N LEU A 7 -32.13 -3.94 18.02
CA LEU A 7 -31.14 -4.99 18.26
C LEU A 7 -31.71 -6.39 17.96
N GLN A 8 -32.97 -6.64 18.34
CA GLN A 8 -33.62 -7.93 18.09
C GLN A 8 -33.97 -8.12 16.59
N GLU A 9 -34.34 -7.06 15.87
CA GLU A 9 -34.49 -7.11 14.41
C GLU A 9 -33.15 -7.30 13.67
N GLU A 10 -32.05 -6.74 14.18
CA GLU A 10 -30.72 -6.92 13.58
C GLU A 10 -30.13 -8.31 13.82
N ASP A 11 -30.30 -8.91 15.02
CA ASP A 11 -29.87 -10.28 15.30
C ASP A 11 -30.67 -11.29 14.47
N ILE A 12 -31.99 -11.13 14.38
CA ILE A 12 -32.83 -11.94 13.50
C ILE A 12 -32.41 -11.76 12.03
N ARG A 13 -32.01 -10.55 11.60
CA ARG A 13 -31.45 -10.32 10.25
C ARG A 13 -30.09 -10.97 10.06
N LEU A 14 -29.24 -11.03 11.09
CA LEU A 14 -27.92 -11.67 11.04
C LEU A 14 -28.02 -13.19 11.01
N GLU A 15 -28.89 -13.79 11.84
CA GLU A 15 -29.22 -15.23 11.81
C GLU A 15 -29.84 -15.61 10.46
N ASN A 16 -30.76 -14.79 9.94
CA ASN A 16 -31.34 -14.99 8.61
C ASN A 16 -30.30 -14.83 7.50
N THR A 17 -29.30 -13.96 7.68
CA THR A 17 -28.17 -13.79 6.77
C THR A 17 -27.29 -15.03 6.81
N ARG A 18 -26.89 -15.52 8.00
CA ARG A 18 -26.16 -16.79 8.20
C ARG A 18 -26.90 -17.99 7.61
N ALA A 19 -28.21 -18.08 7.81
CA ALA A 19 -29.07 -19.14 7.25
C ALA A 19 -29.19 -19.05 5.71
N ARG A 20 -29.31 -17.84 5.15
CA ARG A 20 -29.27 -17.61 3.68
C ARG A 20 -27.90 -17.98 3.11
N PHE A 21 -26.81 -17.73 3.85
CA PHE A 21 -25.45 -18.09 3.47
C PHE A 21 -25.15 -19.59 3.56
N ALA A 22 -25.76 -20.35 4.48
CA ALA A 22 -25.63 -21.81 4.53
C ALA A 22 -26.08 -22.50 3.23
N ASN A 23 -27.11 -21.97 2.57
CA ASN A 23 -27.55 -22.43 1.24
C ASN A 23 -26.59 -22.05 0.11
N VAL A 24 -25.76 -21.02 0.30
CA VAL A 24 -24.70 -20.64 -0.65
C VAL A 24 -23.46 -21.51 -0.43
N VAL A 25 -23.08 -21.79 0.82
CA VAL A 25 -21.98 -22.72 1.16
C VAL A 25 -22.26 -24.14 0.66
N LYS A 26 -23.52 -24.60 0.78
CA LYS A 26 -23.94 -25.89 0.22
C LYS A 26 -23.86 -25.93 -1.31
N ARG A 27 -24.29 -24.85 -1.98
CA ARG A 27 -24.14 -24.71 -3.44
C ARG A 27 -22.67 -24.60 -3.85
N HIS A 28 -21.84 -23.98 -3.03
CA HIS A 28 -20.39 -23.87 -3.21
C HIS A 28 -19.69 -25.23 -3.09
N ALA A 29 -20.02 -26.06 -2.10
CA ALA A 29 -19.47 -27.42 -1.99
C ALA A 29 -19.85 -28.27 -3.22
N GLN A 30 -21.12 -28.17 -3.65
CA GLN A 30 -21.61 -28.85 -4.86
C GLN A 30 -20.96 -28.32 -6.15
N LEU A 31 -20.61 -27.04 -6.21
CA LEU A 31 -19.89 -26.45 -7.35
C LEU A 31 -18.41 -26.84 -7.33
N THR A 32 -17.77 -26.87 -6.16
CA THR A 32 -16.37 -27.30 -5.99
C THR A 32 -16.20 -28.76 -6.39
N GLU A 33 -17.12 -29.63 -5.99
CA GLU A 33 -17.17 -31.05 -6.39
C GLU A 33 -17.43 -31.23 -7.90
N ARG A 34 -18.18 -30.31 -8.52
CA ARG A 34 -18.37 -30.28 -9.98
C ARG A 34 -17.14 -29.78 -10.74
N LEU A 35 -16.38 -28.84 -10.17
CA LEU A 35 -15.19 -28.21 -10.75
C LEU A 35 -13.90 -29.02 -10.50
N SER A 36 -13.92 -29.97 -9.56
CA SER A 36 -12.85 -30.96 -9.39
C SER A 36 -12.95 -32.13 -10.37
N ARG A 37 -13.87 -32.09 -11.35
CA ARG A 37 -14.00 -33.13 -12.39
C ARG A 37 -12.91 -32.93 -13.44
N ASP A 38 -12.29 -34.02 -13.87
CA ASP A 38 -11.07 -34.09 -14.70
C ASP A 38 -11.02 -33.24 -15.99
N SER A 39 -12.15 -32.71 -16.48
CA SER A 39 -12.21 -31.91 -17.71
C SER A 39 -11.56 -30.51 -17.61
N ASP A 40 -11.47 -29.91 -16.43
CA ASP A 40 -10.91 -28.56 -16.28
C ASP A 40 -9.40 -28.59 -16.01
N LYS A 41 -8.92 -29.66 -15.37
CA LYS A 41 -7.48 -29.94 -15.21
C LYS A 41 -6.80 -30.14 -16.57
N THR A 42 -7.48 -30.81 -17.50
CA THR A 42 -6.98 -31.00 -18.87
C THR A 42 -6.97 -29.71 -19.68
N ILE A 43 -7.90 -28.78 -19.46
CA ILE A 43 -7.91 -27.45 -20.10
C ILE A 43 -6.72 -26.61 -19.61
N TYR A 44 -6.48 -26.55 -18.29
CA TYR A 44 -5.33 -25.83 -17.73
C TYR A 44 -4.01 -26.36 -18.29
N GLU A 45 -3.78 -27.67 -18.21
CA GLU A 45 -2.54 -28.30 -18.70
C GLU A 45 -2.37 -28.13 -20.22
N ARG A 46 -3.47 -28.15 -21.00
CA ARG A 46 -3.43 -27.92 -22.45
C ARG A 46 -3.12 -26.47 -22.79
N LEU A 47 -3.82 -25.51 -22.19
CA LEU A 47 -3.59 -24.09 -22.45
C LEU A 47 -2.18 -23.68 -22.01
N GLN A 48 -1.70 -24.16 -20.87
CA GLN A 48 -0.34 -23.92 -20.44
C GLN A 48 0.69 -24.40 -21.48
N LYS A 49 0.55 -25.64 -21.98
CA LYS A 49 1.43 -26.17 -23.04
C LYS A 49 1.34 -25.35 -24.33
N GLU A 50 0.15 -24.89 -24.68
CA GLU A 50 -0.07 -24.09 -25.88
C GLU A 50 0.62 -22.72 -25.79
N PHE A 51 0.52 -22.05 -24.64
CA PHE A 51 1.21 -20.78 -24.39
C PHE A 51 2.73 -20.95 -24.28
N GLU A 52 3.21 -22.03 -23.68
CA GLU A 52 4.63 -22.38 -23.65
C GLU A 52 5.18 -22.67 -25.05
N ALA A 53 4.43 -23.39 -25.90
CA ALA A 53 4.80 -23.65 -27.29
C ALA A 53 4.78 -22.36 -28.13
N ALA A 54 3.76 -21.51 -27.94
CA ALA A 54 3.71 -20.20 -28.55
C ALA A 54 4.96 -19.39 -28.16
N ARG A 55 5.31 -19.37 -26.86
CA ARG A 55 6.54 -18.74 -26.34
C ARG A 55 7.83 -19.28 -26.91
N ALA A 56 7.97 -20.60 -26.97
CA ALA A 56 9.16 -21.24 -27.54
C ALA A 56 9.32 -20.96 -29.04
N SER A 57 8.20 -20.72 -29.75
CA SER A 57 8.19 -20.38 -31.18
C SER A 57 8.37 -18.88 -31.48
N GLN A 58 8.54 -18.04 -30.44
CA GLN A 58 8.67 -16.58 -30.60
C GLN A 58 10.02 -16.18 -31.18
N SER A 59 9.99 -15.06 -31.89
CA SER A 59 11.17 -14.41 -32.46
C SER A 59 11.52 -13.10 -31.74
N GLN A 60 10.53 -12.44 -31.13
CA GLN A 60 10.70 -11.17 -30.42
C GLN A 60 9.64 -10.99 -29.32
N GLU A 61 10.04 -10.48 -28.15
CA GLU A 61 9.13 -9.98 -27.10
C GLU A 61 9.23 -8.45 -27.04
N VAL A 62 8.10 -7.77 -27.21
CA VAL A 62 8.00 -6.31 -27.19
C VAL A 62 7.30 -5.87 -25.91
N ASN A 63 8.01 -5.10 -25.09
CA ASN A 63 7.45 -4.48 -23.90
C ASN A 63 6.80 -3.16 -24.28
N LEU A 64 5.51 -3.03 -24.01
CA LEU A 64 4.73 -1.85 -24.34
C LEU A 64 4.45 -1.03 -23.09
N ASP A 65 4.51 0.29 -23.23
CA ASP A 65 3.93 1.20 -22.23
C ASP A 65 2.40 1.33 -22.41
N GLY A 66 1.76 2.02 -21.46
CA GLY A 66 0.30 2.14 -21.44
C GLY A 66 -0.29 2.95 -22.61
N GLU A 67 0.49 3.78 -23.30
CA GLU A 67 0.02 4.55 -24.47
C GLU A 67 0.10 3.72 -25.76
N GLN A 68 1.04 2.77 -25.80
CA GLN A 68 1.25 1.86 -26.93
C GLN A 68 0.24 0.69 -26.97
N TRP A 69 -0.37 0.34 -25.84
CA TRP A 69 -1.53 -0.56 -25.80
C TRP A 69 -2.78 0.22 -26.23
N ASN A 70 -3.15 0.11 -27.52
CA ASN A 70 -4.28 0.83 -28.11
C ASN A 70 -5.02 0.00 -29.17
N ASP A 71 -6.18 0.49 -29.62
CA ASP A 71 -7.05 -0.22 -30.57
C ASP A 71 -6.33 -0.56 -31.89
N GLY A 72 -5.33 0.24 -32.28
CA GLY A 72 -4.52 0.00 -33.47
C GLY A 72 -3.67 -1.26 -33.35
N LEU A 73 -3.01 -1.47 -32.21
CA LEU A 73 -2.24 -2.69 -31.95
C LEU A 73 -3.14 -3.93 -31.90
N LEU A 74 -4.32 -3.82 -31.29
CA LEU A 74 -5.28 -4.92 -31.27
C LEU A 74 -5.77 -5.27 -32.69
N ALA A 75 -5.96 -4.28 -33.56
CA ALA A 75 -6.29 -4.52 -34.97
C ALA A 75 -5.15 -5.25 -35.69
N THR A 76 -3.88 -4.88 -35.44
CA THR A 76 -2.71 -5.58 -35.97
C THR A 76 -2.66 -7.05 -35.51
N LEU A 77 -2.93 -7.31 -34.21
CA LEU A 77 -3.01 -8.67 -33.69
C LEU A 77 -4.10 -9.50 -34.37
N ARG A 78 -5.27 -8.91 -34.64
CA ARG A 78 -6.36 -9.57 -35.38
C ARG A 78 -5.94 -9.89 -36.82
N GLU A 79 -5.25 -8.97 -37.47
CA GLU A 79 -4.73 -9.18 -38.83
C GLU A 79 -3.72 -10.32 -38.88
N GLN A 80 -2.79 -10.38 -37.92
CA GLN A 80 -1.81 -11.46 -37.85
C GLN A 80 -2.44 -12.84 -37.69
N VAL A 81 -3.44 -13.01 -36.81
CA VAL A 81 -4.10 -14.32 -36.64
C VAL A 81 -4.92 -14.74 -37.86
N HIS A 82 -5.52 -13.79 -38.58
CA HIS A 82 -6.25 -14.07 -39.84
C HIS A 82 -5.30 -14.42 -40.98
N MET A 83 -4.19 -13.69 -41.14
CA MET A 83 -3.17 -14.01 -42.14
C MET A 83 -2.59 -15.41 -41.93
N GLU A 84 -2.30 -15.79 -40.68
CA GLU A 84 -1.79 -17.13 -40.34
C GLU A 84 -2.83 -18.23 -40.63
N ALA A 85 -4.11 -17.98 -40.33
CA ALA A 85 -5.20 -18.91 -40.64
C ALA A 85 -5.35 -19.14 -42.15
N ASP A 86 -5.36 -18.06 -42.94
CA ASP A 86 -5.43 -18.11 -44.41
C ASP A 86 -4.21 -18.82 -45.02
N ARG A 87 -3.02 -18.56 -44.49
CA ARG A 87 -1.77 -19.19 -44.93
C ARG A 87 -1.80 -20.70 -44.69
N LYS A 88 -2.24 -21.14 -43.49
CA LYS A 88 -2.40 -22.57 -43.18
C LYS A 88 -3.43 -23.22 -44.10
N ALA A 89 -4.57 -22.57 -44.37
CA ALA A 89 -5.58 -23.06 -45.30
C ALA A 89 -5.04 -23.26 -46.73
N ARG A 90 -4.21 -22.33 -47.23
CA ARG A 90 -3.58 -22.43 -48.56
C ARG A 90 -2.44 -23.48 -48.62
N SER A 91 -1.72 -23.69 -47.51
CA SER A 91 -0.64 -24.69 -47.43
C SER A 91 -1.13 -26.14 -47.36
N GLY A 92 -2.42 -26.36 -47.06
CA GLY A 92 -3.05 -27.69 -47.06
C GLY A 92 -3.40 -28.24 -48.46
N GLU A 93 -3.31 -27.41 -49.51
CA GLU A 93 -3.75 -27.78 -50.87
C GLU A 93 -2.60 -28.05 -51.87
N THR A 94 -1.32 -27.96 -51.48
CA THR A 94 -0.20 -28.17 -52.42
C THR A 94 0.94 -29.02 -51.87
N ASN A 95 1.31 -30.05 -52.65
CA ASN A 95 2.45 -30.95 -52.44
C ASN A 95 3.79 -30.20 -52.33
N ASN A 96 4.67 -30.75 -51.48
CA ASN A 96 6.10 -30.46 -51.31
C ASN A 96 6.80 -29.87 -52.55
N ASN A 97 7.15 -28.58 -52.51
CA ASN A 97 8.45 -28.00 -52.87
C ASN A 97 8.30 -26.50 -53.18
N MET A 98 8.51 -25.64 -52.18
CA MET A 98 8.90 -24.24 -52.42
C MET A 98 9.71 -23.74 -51.20
N PRO A 99 10.76 -22.92 -51.39
CA PRO A 99 11.60 -22.50 -50.28
C PRO A 99 10.80 -21.60 -49.35
N THR A 100 10.88 -21.88 -48.05
CA THR A 100 10.34 -21.08 -46.95
C THR A 100 11.05 -19.72 -46.87
N SER A 101 10.71 -18.80 -47.76
CA SER A 101 11.19 -17.40 -47.67
C SER A 101 10.17 -16.54 -46.94
N HIS A 102 10.56 -16.20 -45.70
CA HIS A 102 10.14 -15.13 -44.79
C HIS A 102 9.79 -15.72 -43.43
N PHE A 103 10.79 -15.74 -42.54
CA PHE A 103 10.59 -15.83 -41.10
C PHE A 103 9.76 -14.60 -40.69
N GLU A 104 8.43 -14.72 -40.71
CA GLU A 104 7.57 -13.70 -40.11
C GLU A 104 7.71 -13.81 -38.60
N GLU A 105 8.16 -12.72 -38.00
CA GLU A 105 8.43 -12.65 -36.59
C GLU A 105 7.14 -12.92 -35.80
N ARG A 106 7.09 -14.06 -35.09
CA ARG A 106 6.08 -14.28 -34.03
C ARG A 106 6.43 -13.36 -32.87
N ILE A 107 5.77 -12.21 -32.85
CA ILE A 107 5.92 -11.19 -31.81
C ILE A 107 4.98 -11.50 -30.66
N THR A 108 5.44 -11.27 -29.44
CA THR A 108 4.59 -11.28 -28.25
C THR A 108 4.69 -9.95 -27.53
N TYR A 109 3.55 -9.46 -27.10
CA TYR A 109 3.41 -8.14 -26.51
C TYR A 109 3.19 -8.28 -25.02
N ARG A 110 4.08 -7.65 -24.24
CA ARG A 110 3.92 -7.53 -22.80
C ARG A 110 3.36 -6.16 -22.47
N VAL A 111 2.22 -6.13 -21.79
CA VAL A 111 1.54 -4.92 -21.32
C VAL A 111 1.32 -5.06 -19.82
N GLY A 112 2.18 -4.41 -19.03
CA GLY A 112 2.16 -4.56 -17.57
C GLY A 112 2.31 -6.02 -17.15
N ASN A 113 1.29 -6.56 -16.50
CA ASN A 113 1.23 -7.93 -16.00
C ASN A 113 0.55 -8.93 -16.97
N LYS A 114 0.41 -8.54 -18.23
CA LYS A 114 -0.28 -9.33 -19.26
C LYS A 114 0.67 -9.61 -20.40
N VAL A 115 0.60 -10.82 -20.94
CA VAL A 115 1.35 -11.25 -22.12
C VAL A 115 0.35 -11.69 -23.18
N ILE A 116 0.43 -11.06 -24.35
CA ILE A 116 -0.51 -11.25 -25.45
C ILE A 116 0.23 -11.83 -26.64
N CYS A 117 -0.27 -12.95 -27.17
CA CYS A 117 0.34 -13.64 -28.29
C CYS A 117 -0.71 -14.17 -29.27
N CYS A 118 -0.29 -14.35 -30.53
CA CYS A 118 -1.06 -15.07 -31.53
C CYS A 118 -0.93 -16.58 -31.29
N LEU A 119 -2.06 -17.28 -31.20
CA LEU A 119 -2.11 -18.74 -31.12
C LEU A 119 -2.45 -19.33 -32.50
N GLU A 120 -2.53 -20.66 -32.61
CA GLU A 120 -2.87 -21.27 -33.89
C GLU A 120 -4.30 -20.96 -34.34
N GLY A 121 -4.46 -20.60 -35.62
CA GLY A 121 -5.74 -20.24 -36.22
C GLY A 121 -6.12 -18.79 -35.90
N THR A 122 -7.42 -18.52 -35.78
CA THR A 122 -7.97 -17.18 -35.51
C THR A 122 -8.00 -16.83 -34.01
N ARG A 123 -7.02 -17.33 -33.24
CA ARG A 123 -7.03 -17.29 -31.77
C ARG A 123 -5.95 -16.36 -31.22
N ILE A 124 -6.35 -15.52 -30.26
CA ILE A 124 -5.47 -14.62 -29.52
C ILE A 124 -5.39 -15.11 -28.08
N GLY A 125 -4.18 -15.39 -27.61
CA GLY A 125 -3.90 -15.82 -26.25
C GLY A 125 -3.53 -14.65 -25.36
N ILE A 126 -4.12 -14.60 -24.16
CA ILE A 126 -3.77 -13.68 -23.09
C ILE A 126 -3.36 -14.50 -21.85
N LEU A 127 -2.14 -14.24 -21.37
CA LEU A 127 -1.60 -14.75 -20.11
C LEU A 127 -1.58 -13.59 -19.10
N TYR A 128 -2.29 -13.75 -18.00
CA TYR A 128 -2.29 -12.84 -16.86
C TYR A 128 -1.33 -13.37 -15.81
N GLU A 129 -0.31 -12.58 -15.51
CA GLU A 129 0.64 -12.82 -14.43
C GLU A 129 0.16 -12.05 -13.20
N THR A 130 -0.21 -12.77 -12.14
CA THR A 130 -0.60 -12.12 -10.87
C THR A 130 0.58 -12.09 -9.92
N SER A 131 0.61 -11.09 -9.04
CA SER A 131 1.65 -10.98 -8.01
C SER A 131 1.05 -10.48 -6.71
N PHE A 132 1.71 -10.75 -5.59
CA PHE A 132 1.34 -10.20 -4.31
C PHE A 132 2.60 -9.70 -3.59
N ALA A 133 2.58 -8.44 -3.14
CA ALA A 133 3.74 -7.78 -2.53
C ALA A 133 5.03 -7.79 -3.40
N GLY A 134 4.89 -7.90 -4.73
CA GLY A 134 6.00 -7.98 -5.69
C GLY A 134 6.49 -9.40 -5.98
N ASP A 135 5.98 -10.40 -5.27
CA ASP A 135 6.28 -11.81 -5.51
C ASP A 135 5.25 -12.40 -6.49
N PRO A 136 5.66 -13.16 -7.52
CA PRO A 136 4.74 -13.82 -8.44
C PRO A 136 3.81 -14.82 -7.73
N CYS A 137 2.55 -14.87 -8.14
CA CYS A 137 1.54 -15.80 -7.64
C CYS A 137 1.14 -16.81 -8.74
N ASP A 138 -0.10 -16.71 -9.23
CA ASP A 138 -0.65 -17.63 -10.21
C ASP A 138 -0.65 -17.03 -11.62
N LEU A 139 -0.66 -17.94 -12.59
CA LEU A 139 -0.84 -17.65 -14.01
C LEU A 139 -2.25 -18.03 -14.45
N TYR A 140 -2.93 -17.09 -15.11
CA TYR A 140 -4.25 -17.33 -15.68
C TYR A 140 -4.24 -17.10 -17.19
N HIS A 141 -4.96 -17.94 -17.93
CA HIS A 141 -5.01 -17.91 -19.38
C HIS A 141 -6.43 -17.54 -19.83
N CYS A 142 -6.52 -16.78 -20.91
CA CYS A 142 -7.77 -16.52 -21.63
C CYS A 142 -7.48 -16.54 -23.13
N VAL A 143 -8.35 -17.19 -23.89
CA VAL A 143 -8.24 -17.30 -25.35
C VAL A 143 -9.44 -16.62 -25.97
N LEU A 144 -9.18 -15.61 -26.79
CA LEU A 144 -10.18 -14.93 -27.59
C LEU A 144 -10.17 -15.48 -29.02
N GLU A 145 -11.35 -15.69 -29.58
CA GLU A 145 -11.52 -16.05 -30.99
C GLU A 145 -12.00 -14.82 -31.78
N SER A 146 -11.34 -14.54 -32.90
CA SER A 146 -11.76 -13.52 -33.85
C SER A 146 -12.17 -14.18 -35.17
N LYS A 147 -13.43 -14.62 -35.31
CA LYS A 147 -13.93 -15.28 -36.54
C LYS A 147 -13.86 -14.40 -37.79
N SER A 148 -14.10 -13.11 -37.63
CA SER A 148 -14.04 -12.09 -38.70
C SER A 148 -13.72 -10.73 -38.09
N PHE A 149 -13.23 -9.79 -38.88
CA PHE A 149 -13.03 -8.39 -38.46
C PHE A 149 -14.34 -7.67 -38.14
N LEU A 150 -15.44 -8.10 -38.79
CA LEU A 150 -16.78 -7.51 -38.62
C LEU A 150 -17.54 -8.08 -37.43
N GLU A 151 -17.08 -9.20 -36.87
CA GLU A 151 -17.70 -9.85 -35.72
C GLU A 151 -17.01 -9.44 -34.42
N LYS A 152 -17.80 -9.42 -33.33
CA LYS A 152 -17.25 -9.30 -31.97
C LYS A 152 -16.40 -10.53 -31.67
N MET A 153 -15.29 -10.33 -30.94
CA MET A 153 -14.52 -11.45 -30.42
C MET A 153 -15.31 -12.15 -29.30
N THR A 154 -15.05 -13.44 -29.13
CA THR A 154 -15.68 -14.27 -28.10
C THR A 154 -14.63 -14.98 -27.27
N VAL A 155 -14.91 -15.20 -25.98
CA VAL A 155 -14.05 -16.02 -25.12
C VAL A 155 -14.26 -17.48 -25.50
N LEU A 156 -13.20 -18.12 -26.01
CA LEU A 156 -13.24 -19.53 -26.38
C LEU A 156 -12.95 -20.41 -25.17
N GLU A 157 -11.85 -20.13 -24.46
CA GLU A 157 -11.36 -20.93 -23.33
C GLU A 157 -10.65 -20.04 -22.31
N HIS A 158 -10.69 -20.40 -21.02
CA HIS A 158 -9.96 -19.69 -19.98
C HIS A 158 -9.66 -20.57 -18.76
N THR A 159 -8.71 -20.14 -17.94
CA THR A 159 -8.45 -20.70 -16.60
C THR A 159 -8.90 -19.76 -15.48
N VAL A 160 -9.58 -18.66 -15.82
CA VAL A 160 -10.20 -17.73 -14.84
C VAL A 160 -11.19 -18.50 -13.95
N PRO A 161 -11.11 -18.36 -12.62
CA PRO A 161 -12.02 -19.05 -11.71
C PRO A 161 -13.50 -18.78 -12.04
N PHE A 162 -14.31 -19.84 -12.17
CA PHE A 162 -15.71 -19.75 -12.62
C PHE A 162 -16.65 -18.94 -11.71
N PHE A 163 -16.22 -18.64 -10.49
CA PHE A 163 -16.96 -17.78 -9.57
C PHE A 163 -16.70 -16.28 -9.80
N LEU A 164 -15.74 -15.94 -10.67
CA LEU A 164 -15.53 -14.58 -11.14
C LEU A 164 -16.44 -14.29 -12.34
N PRO A 165 -16.98 -13.07 -12.47
CA PRO A 165 -18.00 -12.71 -13.47
C PRO A 165 -17.44 -12.52 -14.90
N ILE A 166 -16.70 -13.49 -15.43
CA ILE A 166 -16.10 -13.40 -16.77
C ILE A 166 -17.15 -13.37 -17.90
N ARG A 167 -18.29 -14.05 -17.73
CA ARG A 167 -19.37 -14.08 -18.74
C ARG A 167 -20.10 -12.75 -18.81
N GLU A 168 -20.33 -12.13 -17.66
CA GLU A 168 -20.89 -10.79 -17.55
C GLU A 168 -19.94 -9.78 -18.20
N ALA A 169 -18.64 -9.84 -17.86
CA ALA A 169 -17.61 -9.01 -18.48
C ALA A 169 -17.52 -9.22 -20.00
N GLU A 170 -17.62 -10.45 -20.49
CA GLU A 170 -17.65 -10.74 -21.93
C GLU A 170 -18.84 -10.04 -22.61
N ASN A 171 -20.04 -10.15 -22.05
CA ASN A 171 -21.22 -9.53 -22.64
C ASN A 171 -21.15 -8.00 -22.67
N GLU A 172 -20.66 -7.40 -21.58
CA GLU A 172 -20.61 -5.94 -21.39
C GLU A 172 -19.43 -5.28 -22.13
N LEU A 173 -18.25 -5.91 -22.11
CA LEU A 173 -17.00 -5.27 -22.50
C LEU A 173 -16.50 -5.73 -23.86
N LEU A 174 -16.57 -7.03 -24.21
CA LEU A 174 -16.06 -7.50 -25.51
C LEU A 174 -16.86 -6.95 -26.70
N SER A 175 -18.14 -6.65 -26.47
CA SER A 175 -19.02 -6.04 -27.47
C SER A 175 -18.68 -4.57 -27.75
N SER A 176 -18.04 -3.87 -26.81
CA SER A 176 -17.71 -2.46 -26.90
C SER A 176 -16.23 -2.22 -27.23
N ASN A 177 -15.33 -2.82 -26.45
CA ASN A 177 -13.89 -2.74 -26.65
C ASN A 177 -13.20 -3.94 -25.99
N ALA A 178 -12.55 -4.78 -26.79
CA ALA A 178 -11.90 -5.98 -26.28
C ALA A 178 -10.66 -5.70 -25.43
N MET A 179 -9.99 -4.56 -25.57
CA MET A 179 -8.95 -4.16 -24.63
C MET A 179 -9.53 -3.92 -23.24
N ARG A 180 -10.69 -3.23 -23.15
CA ARG A 180 -11.36 -3.02 -21.85
C ARG A 180 -11.71 -4.33 -21.17
N PHE A 181 -12.14 -5.33 -21.95
CA PHE A 181 -12.33 -6.67 -21.42
C PHE A 181 -11.03 -7.27 -20.87
N ILE A 182 -9.95 -7.25 -21.66
CA ILE A 182 -8.64 -7.80 -21.26
C ILE A 182 -8.13 -7.11 -19.98
N ASP A 183 -8.20 -5.77 -19.93
CA ASP A 183 -7.75 -4.99 -18.78
C ASP A 183 -8.58 -5.31 -17.55
N HIS A 184 -9.92 -5.32 -17.68
CA HIS A 184 -10.84 -5.60 -16.58
C HIS A 184 -10.66 -7.01 -16.00
N ILE A 185 -10.45 -8.03 -16.84
CA ILE A 185 -10.18 -9.40 -16.36
C ILE A 185 -8.84 -9.44 -15.60
N GLY A 186 -7.82 -8.76 -16.09
CA GLY A 186 -6.54 -8.66 -15.39
C GLY A 186 -6.66 -8.00 -14.02
N GLU A 187 -7.41 -6.89 -13.92
CA GLU A 187 -7.69 -6.19 -12.66
C GLU A 187 -8.49 -7.08 -11.68
N LEU A 188 -9.51 -7.77 -12.18
CA LEU A 188 -10.36 -8.66 -11.39
C LEU A 188 -9.57 -9.85 -10.81
N LEU A 189 -8.69 -10.45 -11.61
CA LEU A 189 -7.78 -11.52 -11.17
C LEU A 189 -6.77 -11.00 -10.13
N GLN A 190 -6.17 -9.84 -10.37
CA GLN A 190 -5.22 -9.24 -9.44
C GLN A 190 -5.89 -8.93 -8.10
N ALA A 191 -7.08 -8.31 -8.10
CA ALA A 191 -7.85 -8.04 -6.88
C ALA A 191 -8.29 -9.32 -6.14
N TYR A 192 -8.60 -10.39 -6.88
CA TYR A 192 -8.87 -11.71 -6.28
C TYR A 192 -7.64 -12.29 -5.59
N VAL A 193 -6.49 -12.29 -6.27
CA VAL A 193 -5.22 -12.80 -5.72
C VAL A 193 -4.78 -11.97 -4.51
N ASP A 194 -4.85 -10.64 -4.61
CA ASP A 194 -4.55 -9.75 -3.50
C ASP A 194 -5.38 -10.15 -2.27
N ARG A 195 -6.72 -10.17 -2.38
CA ARG A 195 -7.57 -10.51 -1.23
C ARG A 195 -7.33 -11.93 -0.70
N ARG A 196 -7.09 -12.91 -1.58
CA ARG A 196 -6.76 -14.29 -1.16
C ARG A 196 -5.48 -14.33 -0.33
N GLU A 197 -4.43 -13.69 -0.82
CA GLU A 197 -3.13 -13.66 -0.14
C GLU A 197 -3.17 -12.83 1.13
N GLN A 198 -3.95 -11.75 1.17
CA GLN A 198 -4.21 -11.00 2.40
C GLN A 198 -4.86 -11.87 3.47
N VAL A 199 -5.89 -12.66 3.12
CA VAL A 199 -6.52 -13.60 4.06
C VAL A 199 -5.54 -14.68 4.52
N ARG A 200 -4.71 -15.21 3.61
CA ARG A 200 -3.64 -16.16 3.96
C ARG A 200 -2.67 -15.55 4.97
N LEU A 201 -2.18 -14.33 4.70
CA LEU A 201 -1.27 -13.60 5.58
C LEU A 201 -1.89 -13.33 6.95
N ILE A 202 -3.14 -12.89 7.01
CA ILE A 202 -3.84 -12.67 8.29
C ILE A 202 -3.81 -13.94 9.14
N LYS A 203 -4.10 -15.09 8.54
CA LYS A 203 -4.06 -16.38 9.23
C LYS A 203 -2.64 -16.75 9.68
N GLU A 204 -1.61 -16.44 8.90
CA GLU A 204 -0.21 -16.67 9.32
C GLU A 204 0.22 -15.73 10.45
N LEU A 205 -0.21 -14.48 10.41
CA LEU A 205 0.19 -13.45 11.37
C LEU A 205 -0.50 -13.60 12.73
N TYR A 206 -1.76 -14.04 12.74
CA TYR A 206 -2.61 -14.08 13.92
C TYR A 206 -3.16 -15.48 14.21
N GLY A 207 -2.55 -16.54 13.67
CA GLY A 207 -3.16 -17.87 13.61
C GLY A 207 -3.76 -18.41 14.91
N ASN A 208 -3.08 -18.22 16.03
CA ASN A 208 -3.55 -18.64 17.37
C ASN A 208 -4.53 -17.66 18.03
N GLN A 209 -4.67 -16.45 17.49
CA GLN A 209 -5.68 -15.47 17.89
C GLN A 209 -6.89 -15.47 16.95
N ILE A 210 -6.78 -15.98 15.73
CA ILE A 210 -7.91 -16.08 14.81
C ILE A 210 -8.66 -17.38 15.07
N GLY A 211 -9.82 -17.28 15.70
CA GLY A 211 -10.69 -18.41 15.97
C GLY A 211 -11.39 -18.90 14.69
N GLU A 212 -12.35 -18.12 14.21
CA GLU A 212 -13.14 -18.45 13.02
C GLU A 212 -12.77 -17.51 11.86
N LEU A 213 -12.49 -18.06 10.66
CA LEU A 213 -12.22 -17.29 9.44
C LEU A 213 -13.08 -17.84 8.30
N TYR A 214 -13.94 -16.97 7.77
CA TYR A 214 -14.89 -17.26 6.71
C TYR A 214 -14.70 -16.29 5.55
N HIS A 215 -14.79 -16.78 4.33
CA HIS A 215 -14.82 -15.94 3.14
C HIS A 215 -15.66 -16.57 2.04
N SER A 216 -16.19 -15.75 1.13
CA SER A 216 -16.90 -16.23 -0.06
C SER A 216 -15.92 -16.60 -1.19
N LEU A 217 -16.36 -17.42 -2.15
CA LEU A 217 -15.64 -17.67 -3.42
C LEU A 217 -15.81 -16.50 -4.41
N PRO A 218 -15.36 -15.31 -4.04
CA PRO A 218 -14.30 -14.56 -4.73
C PRO A 218 -13.57 -13.58 -3.76
N TYR A 219 -13.60 -13.87 -2.46
CA TYR A 219 -13.19 -12.97 -1.37
C TYR A 219 -13.99 -11.65 -1.29
N HIS A 220 -15.21 -11.60 -1.84
CA HIS A 220 -16.08 -10.41 -1.75
C HIS A 220 -16.67 -10.18 -0.35
N MET A 221 -16.62 -11.22 0.49
CA MET A 221 -16.98 -11.16 1.89
C MET A 221 -15.91 -11.91 2.65
N ILE A 222 -15.38 -11.28 3.70
CA ILE A 222 -14.40 -11.87 4.61
C ILE A 222 -14.91 -11.57 6.02
N GLU A 223 -15.13 -12.59 6.82
CA GLU A 223 -15.49 -12.46 8.23
C GLU A 223 -14.52 -13.27 9.06
N PHE A 224 -14.00 -12.70 10.13
CA PHE A 224 -13.19 -13.46 11.07
C PHE A 224 -13.31 -12.94 12.48
N VAL A 225 -12.89 -13.79 13.40
CA VAL A 225 -12.90 -13.54 14.83
C VAL A 225 -11.47 -13.49 15.33
N LEU A 226 -11.15 -12.46 16.10
CA LEU A 226 -9.96 -12.38 16.94
C LEU A 226 -10.35 -12.68 18.38
N ASP A 227 -9.68 -13.66 18.97
CA ASP A 227 -9.78 -14.01 20.38
C ASP A 227 -8.63 -13.32 21.13
N ASP A 228 -8.99 -12.44 22.07
CA ASP A 228 -8.11 -11.84 23.06
C ASP A 228 -8.50 -12.35 24.46
N SER A 229 -7.60 -12.24 25.43
CA SER A 229 -7.83 -12.56 26.84
C SER A 229 -9.06 -11.88 27.46
N ASP A 230 -9.41 -10.67 27.03
CA ASP A 230 -10.50 -9.89 27.63
C ASP A 230 -11.75 -9.76 26.74
N CYS A 231 -11.60 -9.97 25.43
CA CYS A 231 -12.70 -9.80 24.48
C CYS A 231 -12.55 -10.66 23.22
N LYS A 232 -13.69 -10.95 22.59
CA LYS A 232 -13.80 -11.58 21.28
C LYS A 232 -14.19 -10.51 20.25
N VAL A 233 -13.36 -10.26 19.25
CA VAL A 233 -13.60 -9.23 18.23
C VAL A 233 -14.03 -9.88 16.92
N THR A 234 -15.24 -9.58 16.45
CA THR A 234 -15.75 -10.00 15.14
C THR A 234 -15.52 -8.90 14.12
N ILE A 235 -14.87 -9.23 13.01
CA ILE A 235 -14.60 -8.33 11.90
C ILE A 235 -15.32 -8.86 10.66
N SER A 236 -16.19 -8.05 10.05
CA SER A 236 -16.91 -8.39 8.82
C SER A 236 -16.61 -7.36 7.73
N LEU A 237 -16.04 -7.82 6.62
CA LEU A 237 -15.66 -7.02 5.45
C LEU A 237 -16.50 -7.41 4.25
N ARG A 238 -16.98 -6.42 3.49
CA ARG A 238 -17.74 -6.63 2.26
C ARG A 238 -17.26 -5.70 1.13
N TYR A 239 -17.02 -6.30 -0.01
CA TYR A 239 -16.59 -5.66 -1.25
C TYR A 239 -17.78 -5.66 -2.21
N ALA A 240 -18.32 -4.48 -2.50
CA ALA A 240 -19.38 -4.33 -3.49
C ALA A 240 -18.83 -4.36 -4.92
N ASP A 241 -17.63 -3.79 -5.09
CA ASP A 241 -16.84 -3.86 -6.31
C ASP A 241 -15.73 -4.89 -6.13
N LEU A 242 -15.71 -5.92 -6.99
CA LEU A 242 -14.71 -6.98 -6.95
C LEU A 242 -13.33 -6.53 -7.42
N VAL A 243 -13.21 -5.40 -8.12
CA VAL A 243 -11.90 -4.84 -8.50
C VAL A 243 -11.26 -4.07 -7.34
N SER A 244 -12.07 -3.57 -6.40
CA SER A 244 -11.54 -2.83 -5.24
C SER A 244 -10.77 -3.75 -4.28
N VAL A 245 -9.55 -3.34 -3.93
CA VAL A 245 -8.72 -3.99 -2.91
C VAL A 245 -9.17 -3.61 -1.49
N LEU A 246 -9.97 -2.54 -1.34
CA LEU A 246 -10.52 -2.08 -0.05
C LEU A 246 -12.01 -2.41 0.09
N PRO A 247 -12.49 -2.78 1.30
CA PRO A 247 -13.88 -3.13 1.53
C PRO A 247 -14.80 -1.90 1.47
N THR A 248 -15.90 -2.04 0.75
CA THR A 248 -16.95 -1.01 0.67
C THR A 248 -17.72 -0.87 1.99
N ARG A 249 -17.86 -1.96 2.74
CA ARG A 249 -18.49 -1.97 4.06
C ARG A 249 -17.65 -2.76 5.04
N VAL A 250 -17.52 -2.20 6.23
CA VAL A 250 -16.83 -2.81 7.36
C VAL A 250 -17.72 -2.74 8.58
N LYS A 251 -17.72 -3.81 9.37
CA LYS A 251 -18.30 -3.87 10.72
C LYS A 251 -17.29 -4.50 11.67
N VAL A 252 -17.01 -3.85 12.79
CA VAL A 252 -16.14 -4.40 13.84
C VAL A 252 -16.87 -4.35 15.18
N LEU A 253 -17.04 -5.51 15.81
CA LEU A 253 -17.74 -5.68 17.09
C LEU A 253 -16.85 -6.37 18.11
N ALA A 254 -16.69 -5.79 19.30
CA ALA A 254 -15.96 -6.38 20.42
C ALA A 254 -16.92 -6.88 21.50
N TRP A 255 -16.84 -8.17 21.83
CA TRP A 255 -17.64 -8.84 22.86
C TRP A 255 -16.79 -9.07 24.10
N PRO A 256 -17.10 -8.46 25.25
CA PRO A 256 -16.34 -8.69 26.49
C PRO A 256 -16.52 -10.14 26.99
N MET A 257 -15.42 -10.81 27.31
CA MET A 257 -15.39 -12.22 27.75
C MET A 257 -15.42 -12.36 29.28
N HIS A 258 -14.97 -11.34 30.03
CA HIS A 258 -14.97 -11.33 31.49
C HIS A 258 -15.82 -10.19 32.07
N GLN A 259 -16.89 -10.53 32.80
CA GLN A 259 -17.60 -9.55 33.63
C GLN A 259 -16.72 -9.20 34.84
N LEU A 260 -16.17 -7.99 34.85
CA LEU A 260 -15.69 -7.35 36.08
C LEU A 260 -16.81 -7.42 37.13
N LYS A 261 -16.59 -8.21 38.19
CA LYS A 261 -17.40 -8.16 39.41
C LYS A 261 -17.35 -6.73 39.94
N LYS A 262 -18.39 -5.93 39.67
CA LYS A 262 -18.60 -4.63 40.31
C LYS A 262 -18.76 -4.85 41.81
N ASN A 263 -17.76 -4.45 42.58
CA ASN A 263 -17.88 -4.32 44.03
C ASN A 263 -18.93 -3.25 44.35
N HIS A 264 -19.88 -3.63 45.19
CA HIS A 264 -20.93 -2.76 45.72
C HIS A 264 -20.35 -1.61 46.55
N THR A 265 -20.85 -0.39 46.32
CA THR A 265 -21.28 0.54 47.37
C THR A 265 -22.08 1.66 46.74
N SER A 266 -23.41 1.56 46.82
CA SER A 266 -24.35 2.67 47.07
C SER A 266 -25.80 2.20 46.88
N SER A 267 -26.46 2.07 48.02
CA SER A 267 -27.90 2.20 48.29
C SER A 267 -28.80 2.69 47.15
N ALA A 268 -29.78 1.87 46.74
CA ALA A 268 -31.16 2.30 46.51
C ALA A 268 -32.10 1.10 46.29
N ILE A 269 -32.92 0.83 47.32
CA ILE A 269 -34.35 0.47 47.33
C ILE A 269 -34.85 -0.66 46.38
N LEU A 270 -35.29 -1.72 47.05
CA LEU A 270 -36.08 -2.85 46.57
C LEU A 270 -37.31 -2.45 45.73
N ASN A 271 -37.48 -3.13 44.59
CA ASN A 271 -38.76 -3.72 44.24
C ASN A 271 -38.52 -5.04 43.50
N ARG A 272 -38.96 -6.12 44.14
CA ARG A 272 -38.84 -7.51 43.71
C ARG A 272 -40.14 -7.87 43.00
N ASN A 273 -40.06 -8.26 41.73
CA ASN A 273 -41.05 -9.11 41.08
C ASN A 273 -40.32 -10.24 40.36
N GLU A 274 -40.74 -11.46 40.68
CA GLU A 274 -40.21 -12.74 40.21
C GLU A 274 -40.78 -13.08 38.84
N ASN A 275 -39.91 -13.30 37.85
CA ASN A 275 -39.92 -14.42 36.89
C ASN A 275 -39.05 -14.06 35.68
N GLY A 276 -38.04 -14.89 35.42
CA GLY A 276 -37.28 -14.87 34.16
C GLY A 276 -35.78 -14.81 34.38
N THR A 277 -35.12 -15.94 34.18
CA THR A 277 -33.68 -16.03 33.92
C THR A 277 -33.30 -15.12 32.74
N MET A 278 -32.80 -13.91 33.01
CA MET A 278 -32.07 -13.14 32.01
C MET A 278 -30.60 -13.51 32.10
N ASN A 279 -30.18 -14.42 31.21
CA ASN A 279 -28.78 -14.44 30.77
C ASN A 279 -28.50 -13.07 30.14
N SER A 280 -27.85 -12.17 30.88
CA SER A 280 -27.37 -10.92 30.31
C SER A 280 -26.23 -11.25 29.34
N HIS A 281 -26.56 -11.49 28.08
CA HIS A 281 -25.55 -11.59 27.03
C HIS A 281 -24.77 -10.27 26.99
N PRO A 282 -23.43 -10.31 26.94
CA PRO A 282 -22.63 -9.10 26.86
C PRO A 282 -22.98 -8.33 25.59
N ILE A 283 -23.32 -7.05 25.72
CA ILE A 283 -23.62 -6.17 24.59
C ILE A 283 -22.29 -5.87 23.87
N PRO A 284 -22.16 -6.15 22.56
CA PRO A 284 -20.94 -5.86 21.84
C PRO A 284 -20.75 -4.35 21.64
N ALA A 285 -19.52 -3.87 21.80
CA ALA A 285 -19.14 -2.51 21.45
C ALA A 285 -18.72 -2.44 19.98
N ARG A 286 -19.21 -1.44 19.24
CA ARG A 286 -18.79 -1.19 17.86
C ARG A 286 -17.49 -0.38 17.85
N LEU A 287 -16.48 -0.85 17.13
CA LEU A 287 -15.16 -0.21 17.06
C LEU A 287 -15.04 0.61 15.77
N SER A 288 -15.58 1.83 15.75
CA SER A 288 -15.59 2.70 14.56
C SER A 288 -14.18 3.00 14.03
N TYR A 289 -13.20 3.23 14.91
CA TYR A 289 -11.81 3.48 14.50
C TYR A 289 -11.22 2.29 13.72
N ALA A 290 -11.55 1.07 14.11
CA ALA A 290 -11.10 -0.15 13.44
C ALA A 290 -11.83 -0.33 12.10
N GLU A 291 -13.11 0.04 12.04
CA GLU A 291 -13.86 0.07 10.78
C GLU A 291 -13.25 1.05 9.78
N ASP A 292 -12.85 2.25 10.23
CA ASP A 292 -12.22 3.27 9.38
C ASP A 292 -10.83 2.85 8.91
N ALA A 293 -10.04 2.23 9.79
CA ALA A 293 -8.75 1.63 9.41
C ALA A 293 -8.92 0.56 8.32
N LEU A 294 -9.86 -0.36 8.50
CA LEU A 294 -10.15 -1.43 7.53
C LEU A 294 -10.79 -0.92 6.23
N ARG A 295 -11.45 0.25 6.24
CA ARG A 295 -11.95 0.91 5.02
C ARG A 295 -10.85 1.58 4.20
N THR A 296 -9.80 2.03 4.87
CA THR A 296 -8.74 2.83 4.26
C THR A 296 -7.46 2.04 4.02
N MET A 297 -7.36 0.83 4.58
CA MET A 297 -6.14 0.02 4.56
C MET A 297 -6.45 -1.43 4.24
N SER A 298 -5.52 -2.07 3.54
CA SER A 298 -5.67 -3.44 3.12
C SER A 298 -5.39 -4.39 4.29
N LEU A 299 -5.87 -5.62 4.21
CA LEU A 299 -5.47 -6.62 5.18
C LEU A 299 -4.04 -7.10 4.85
N PRO A 300 -3.15 -7.42 5.80
CA PRO A 300 -3.31 -7.43 7.26
C PRO A 300 -3.10 -6.06 7.93
N GLU A 301 -2.80 -4.99 7.19
CA GLU A 301 -2.46 -3.65 7.72
C GLU A 301 -3.61 -3.01 8.51
N GLY A 302 -4.86 -3.37 8.21
CA GLY A 302 -6.04 -2.97 9.00
C GLY A 302 -6.22 -3.72 10.32
N ILE A 303 -5.50 -4.83 10.54
CA ILE A 303 -5.50 -5.62 11.81
C ILE A 303 -4.14 -5.48 12.52
N ALA A 304 -3.10 -5.12 11.77
CA ALA A 304 -1.78 -4.84 12.26
C ALA A 304 -1.79 -3.52 13.01
N PHE A 305 -1.17 -3.55 14.19
CA PHE A 305 -0.90 -2.43 15.07
C PHE A 305 -2.03 -2.09 16.02
N THR A 306 -1.73 -2.27 17.29
CA THR A 306 -2.56 -1.83 18.40
C THR A 306 -1.88 -0.64 19.05
N VAL A 307 -2.64 0.43 19.24
CA VAL A 307 -2.27 1.46 20.23
C VAL A 307 -2.16 0.74 21.57
N GLY A 308 -1.08 1.00 22.31
CA GLY A 308 -0.84 0.34 23.58
C GLY A 308 -0.25 -1.07 23.48
N TYR A 309 0.39 -1.46 22.37
CA TYR A 309 1.05 -2.76 22.19
C TYR A 309 1.95 -3.18 23.38
N TYR A 310 2.65 -2.23 24.01
CA TYR A 310 3.55 -2.48 25.13
C TYR A 310 2.90 -2.32 26.52
N GLN A 311 1.58 -2.10 26.63
CA GLN A 311 0.93 -1.82 27.93
C GLN A 311 1.20 -2.86 29.02
N ASN A 312 1.31 -4.14 28.65
CA ASN A 312 1.56 -5.23 29.61
C ASN A 312 3.05 -5.59 29.76
N SER A 313 3.91 -5.14 28.84
CA SER A 313 5.31 -5.58 28.75
C SER A 313 6.32 -4.47 29.08
N CYS A 314 5.99 -3.22 28.75
CA CYS A 314 6.71 -1.98 29.05
C CYS A 314 5.69 -0.80 29.08
N PRO A 315 4.91 -0.67 30.18
CA PRO A 315 3.76 0.25 30.22
C PRO A 315 4.11 1.72 29.96
N ASP A 316 5.27 2.17 30.44
CA ASP A 316 5.70 3.58 30.36
C ASP A 316 6.53 3.91 29.10
N VAL A 317 6.60 3.01 28.12
CA VAL A 317 7.49 3.13 26.95
C VAL A 317 7.35 4.48 26.23
N GLU A 318 6.12 4.93 25.99
CA GLU A 318 5.87 6.16 25.24
C GLU A 318 6.36 7.40 26.00
N SER A 319 6.20 7.40 27.33
CA SER A 319 6.68 8.47 28.21
C SER A 319 8.21 8.52 28.27
N ILE A 320 8.85 7.35 28.33
CA ILE A 320 10.31 7.23 28.33
C ILE A 320 10.90 7.75 27.01
N VAL A 321 10.34 7.32 25.87
CA VAL A 321 10.76 7.79 24.54
C VAL A 321 10.54 9.31 24.41
N ASN A 322 9.36 9.81 24.79
CA ASN A 322 9.06 11.24 24.74
C ASN A 322 10.07 12.07 25.56
N SER A 323 10.41 11.61 26.76
CA SER A 323 11.38 12.27 27.63
C SER A 323 12.78 12.32 27.00
N ALA A 324 13.23 11.21 26.42
CA ALA A 324 14.53 11.13 25.73
C ALA A 324 14.57 12.03 24.47
N VAL A 325 13.50 12.03 23.67
CA VAL A 325 13.36 12.86 22.48
C VAL A 325 13.35 14.34 22.85
N LYS A 326 12.59 14.73 23.88
CA LYS A 326 12.55 16.11 24.39
C LYS A 326 13.92 16.59 24.85
N GLN A 327 14.65 15.75 25.59
CA GLN A 327 16.02 16.06 26.01
C GLN A 327 16.95 16.26 24.80
N LYS A 328 16.85 15.39 23.78
CA LYS A 328 17.66 15.49 22.57
C LYS A 328 17.29 16.73 21.73
N PHE A 329 16.00 17.05 21.61
CA PHE A 329 15.49 18.25 20.94
C PHE A 329 16.00 19.54 21.60
N GLN A 330 16.11 19.58 22.92
CA GLN A 330 16.70 20.72 23.65
C GLN A 330 18.19 20.93 23.36
N GLN A 331 18.91 19.89 22.91
CA GLN A 331 20.31 20.01 22.51
C GLN A 331 20.45 20.66 21.13
N THR A 332 19.54 20.32 20.21
CA THR A 332 19.54 20.88 18.86
C THR A 332 18.18 20.73 18.19
N PHE A 333 17.73 21.80 17.52
CA PHE A 333 16.50 21.77 16.73
C PHE A 333 16.57 20.75 15.59
N VAL A 334 17.77 20.45 15.07
CA VAL A 334 17.99 19.50 13.95
C VAL A 334 17.38 18.12 14.24
N THR A 335 17.28 17.74 15.52
CA THR A 335 16.57 16.53 15.98
C THR A 335 15.20 16.35 15.35
N ALA A 336 14.40 17.40 15.25
CA ALA A 336 13.04 17.29 14.74
C ALA A 336 12.97 16.91 13.25
N PRO A 337 13.46 17.75 12.32
CA PRO A 337 13.43 17.42 10.90
C PRO A 337 14.26 16.18 10.57
N ALA A 338 15.35 15.90 11.30
CA ALA A 338 16.16 14.71 11.09
C ALA A 338 15.41 13.42 11.43
N THR A 339 14.73 13.37 12.58
CA THR A 339 13.97 12.19 13.01
C THR A 339 12.77 11.95 12.11
N LEU A 340 12.04 13.02 11.76
CA LEU A 340 10.89 12.95 10.86
C LEU A 340 11.28 12.40 9.48
N ARG A 341 12.37 12.91 8.90
CA ARG A 341 12.89 12.42 7.62
C ARG A 341 13.43 11.00 7.71
N LEU A 342 14.08 10.64 8.82
CA LEU A 342 14.61 9.29 9.04
C LEU A 342 13.50 8.24 9.01
N PHE A 343 12.33 8.53 9.63
CA PHE A 343 11.18 7.63 9.59
C PHE A 343 10.62 7.44 8.18
N PHE A 344 10.50 8.51 7.39
CA PHE A 344 10.10 8.39 5.99
C PHE A 344 11.08 7.51 5.20
N HIS A 345 12.38 7.75 5.35
CA HIS A 345 13.41 7.00 4.64
C HIS A 345 13.45 5.51 5.04
N ASP A 346 13.20 5.18 6.30
CA ASP A 346 13.04 3.79 6.75
C ASP A 346 11.85 3.13 6.03
N CYS A 347 10.67 3.72 6.18
CA CYS A 347 9.42 3.17 5.67
C CYS A 347 9.37 3.01 4.14
N PHE A 348 9.96 3.95 3.38
CA PHE A 348 9.89 3.94 1.90
C PHE A 348 10.87 2.97 1.21
N VAL A 349 11.87 2.43 1.92
CA VAL A 349 12.89 1.58 1.30
C VAL A 349 12.51 0.10 1.42
N ARG A 350 12.40 -0.42 2.64
CA ARG A 350 12.08 -1.84 2.89
C ARG A 350 10.85 -2.06 3.76
N GLY A 351 10.17 -0.97 4.12
CA GLY A 351 9.14 -0.96 5.15
C GLY A 351 9.67 -0.36 6.46
N CYS A 352 8.78 -0.07 7.39
CA CYS A 352 9.16 0.53 8.68
C CYS A 352 9.75 -0.55 9.60
N ASP A 353 11.01 -0.91 9.37
CA ASP A 353 11.72 -1.99 10.07
C ASP A 353 13.06 -1.56 10.67
N ALA A 354 13.33 -0.25 10.74
CA ALA A 354 14.58 0.33 11.21
C ALA A 354 15.83 -0.23 10.49
N SER A 355 15.70 -0.74 9.27
CA SER A 355 16.83 -1.18 8.43
C SER A 355 17.78 -0.03 8.12
N VAL A 356 17.28 1.21 8.05
CA VAL A 356 18.12 2.41 7.89
C VAL A 356 19.10 2.61 9.05
N MET A 357 18.78 2.13 10.25
CA MET A 357 19.62 2.27 11.45
C MET A 357 20.85 1.36 11.44
N LEU A 358 20.82 0.27 10.67
CA LEU A 358 21.92 -0.69 10.60
C LEU A 358 23.19 -0.02 10.05
N SER A 359 24.31 -0.39 10.66
CA SER A 359 25.63 0.08 10.27
C SER A 359 26.44 -1.05 9.65
N SER A 360 27.34 -0.70 8.73
CA SER A 360 28.26 -1.66 8.11
C SER A 360 29.68 -1.12 8.17
N TRP A 361 30.66 -2.00 8.36
CA TRP A 361 32.07 -1.64 8.49
C TRP A 361 32.71 -1.20 7.15
N ASN A 362 32.11 -1.61 6.04
CA ASN A 362 32.57 -1.33 4.67
C ASN A 362 31.68 -0.31 3.94
N ASN A 363 30.85 0.45 4.68
CA ASN A 363 29.96 1.48 4.14
C ASN A 363 29.02 0.96 3.04
N THR A 364 28.42 -0.22 3.22
CA THR A 364 27.44 -0.82 2.30
C THR A 364 26.01 -0.76 2.81
N ALA A 365 25.72 -0.15 3.96
CA ALA A 365 24.39 -0.07 4.54
C ALA A 365 23.52 0.99 3.83
N GLU A 366 22.22 1.02 4.14
CA GLU A 366 21.27 1.98 3.55
C GLU A 366 21.68 3.42 3.84
N LYS A 367 22.07 3.74 5.07
CA LYS A 367 22.50 5.09 5.46
C LYS A 367 23.70 5.62 4.67
N ASP A 368 24.50 4.71 4.08
CA ASP A 368 25.68 5.04 3.30
C ASP A 368 25.34 5.32 1.82
N ASN A 369 24.09 5.09 1.38
CA ASN A 369 23.64 5.40 0.02
C ASN A 369 23.69 6.92 -0.25
N PRO A 370 24.08 7.38 -1.47
CA PRO A 370 24.11 8.82 -1.81
C PRO A 370 22.84 9.62 -1.49
N ASP A 371 21.65 9.00 -1.55
CA ASP A 371 20.39 9.66 -1.20
C ASP A 371 20.24 9.85 0.32
N ASN A 372 20.86 8.96 1.11
CA ASN A 372 20.83 8.94 2.58
C ASN A 372 22.00 9.67 3.24
N LEU A 373 23.09 9.99 2.53
CA LEU A 373 24.21 10.78 3.09
C LEU A 373 23.79 12.15 3.64
N SER A 374 22.62 12.63 3.23
CA SER A 374 22.02 13.88 3.72
C SER A 374 21.13 13.71 4.95
N LEU A 375 20.92 12.49 5.45
CA LEU A 375 20.24 12.26 6.71
C LEU A 375 21.15 12.73 7.85
N ALA A 376 20.66 13.66 8.66
CA ALA A 376 21.46 14.19 9.75
C ALA A 376 21.64 13.15 10.86
N GLY A 377 22.86 13.07 11.41
CA GLY A 377 23.21 12.16 12.50
C GLY A 377 22.31 12.32 13.73
N ASP A 378 21.73 13.50 13.95
CA ASP A 378 20.82 13.78 15.05
C ASP A 378 19.55 12.91 15.04
N GLY A 379 19.06 12.49 13.86
CA GLY A 379 17.93 11.57 13.78
C GLY A 379 18.30 10.19 14.33
N PHE A 380 19.46 9.67 13.93
CA PHE A 380 19.98 8.39 14.43
C PHE A 380 20.28 8.45 15.93
N ASP A 381 20.93 9.53 16.40
CA ASP A 381 21.24 9.74 17.82
C ASP A 381 19.97 9.82 18.68
N THR A 382 18.88 10.38 18.15
CA THR A 382 17.57 10.43 18.83
C THR A 382 17.05 9.02 19.11
N VAL A 383 17.04 8.14 18.10
CA VAL A 383 16.60 6.75 18.25
C VAL A 383 17.53 5.97 19.18
N ILE A 384 18.85 6.14 19.05
CA ILE A 384 19.84 5.46 19.89
C ILE A 384 19.68 5.86 21.37
N LYS A 385 19.53 7.15 21.67
CA LYS A 385 19.32 7.65 23.04
C LYS A 385 17.99 7.18 23.62
N ALA A 386 16.92 7.21 22.83
CA ALA A 386 15.63 6.69 23.26
C ALA A 386 15.69 5.18 23.53
N LYS A 387 16.38 4.40 22.69
CA LYS A 387 16.62 2.97 22.91
C LYS A 387 17.37 2.70 24.22
N ALA A 388 18.45 3.43 24.46
CA ALA A 388 19.21 3.30 25.71
C ALA A 388 18.35 3.66 26.95
N ALA A 389 17.50 4.69 26.86
CA ALA A 389 16.59 5.06 27.94
C ALA A 389 15.55 3.96 28.20
N VAL A 390 14.93 3.41 27.15
CA VAL A 390 13.97 2.31 27.26
C VAL A 390 14.64 1.06 27.87
N ASP A 391 15.83 0.68 27.40
CA ASP A 391 16.52 -0.52 27.90
C ASP A 391 17.16 -0.35 29.29
N SER A 392 17.26 0.89 29.79
CA SER A 392 17.66 1.18 31.17
C SER A 392 16.60 0.73 32.19
N VAL A 393 15.33 0.65 31.76
CA VAL A 393 14.20 0.20 32.56
C VAL A 393 14.13 -1.35 32.52
N PRO A 394 14.28 -2.05 33.67
CA PRO A 394 14.40 -3.52 33.71
C PRO A 394 13.26 -4.27 33.02
N GLU A 395 12.01 -3.83 33.21
CA GLU A 395 10.83 -4.44 32.61
C GLU A 395 10.75 -4.21 31.10
N CYS A 396 11.40 -3.16 30.57
CA CYS A 396 11.37 -2.80 29.15
C CYS A 396 12.56 -3.34 28.35
N ARG A 397 13.63 -3.71 29.06
CA ARG A 397 14.90 -4.12 28.47
C ARG A 397 14.71 -5.19 27.40
N ASN A 398 15.14 -4.87 26.19
CA ASN A 398 15.11 -5.75 25.03
C ASN A 398 13.71 -6.20 24.61
N LYS A 399 12.66 -5.46 24.97
CA LYS A 399 11.27 -5.75 24.59
C LYS A 399 10.73 -4.82 23.51
N VAL A 400 11.34 -3.66 23.30
CA VAL A 400 10.88 -2.63 22.37
C VAL A 400 11.85 -2.52 21.20
N SER A 401 11.32 -2.63 19.98
CA SER A 401 12.09 -2.56 18.73
C SER A 401 12.57 -1.12 18.43
N CYS A 402 13.65 -1.01 17.66
CA CYS A 402 14.13 0.27 17.17
C CYS A 402 13.14 0.92 16.19
N ALA A 403 12.43 0.11 15.40
CA ALA A 403 11.37 0.57 14.50
C ALA A 403 10.24 1.28 15.26
N ASP A 404 9.79 0.73 16.38
CA ASP A 404 8.77 1.38 17.21
C ASP A 404 9.28 2.61 17.95
N ILE A 405 10.54 2.60 18.40
CA ILE A 405 11.17 3.79 18.98
C ILE A 405 11.26 4.93 17.96
N LEU A 406 11.63 4.64 16.70
CA LEU A 406 11.65 5.63 15.63
C LEU A 406 10.25 6.19 15.33
N ALA A 407 9.22 5.33 15.32
CA ALA A 407 7.83 5.76 15.13
C ALA A 407 7.34 6.67 16.27
N MET A 408 7.58 6.29 17.53
CA MET A 408 7.25 7.12 18.71
C MET A 408 8.01 8.45 18.69
N ALA A 409 9.32 8.41 18.41
CA ALA A 409 10.16 9.60 18.34
C ALA A 409 9.71 10.57 17.26
N THR A 410 9.23 10.05 16.12
CA THR A 410 8.68 10.86 15.03
C THR A 410 7.45 11.64 15.48
N ARG A 411 6.50 10.98 16.15
CA ARG A 411 5.32 11.63 16.73
C ARG A 411 5.71 12.70 17.74
N ASP A 412 6.69 12.40 18.60
CA ASP A 412 7.16 13.33 19.63
C ASP A 412 7.79 14.58 19.02
N VAL A 413 8.62 14.46 17.97
CA VAL A 413 9.22 15.64 17.33
C VAL A 413 8.19 16.51 16.61
N ILE A 414 7.17 15.90 15.98
CA ILE A 414 6.07 16.65 15.35
C ILE A 414 5.35 17.51 16.41
N THR A 415 4.99 16.90 17.55
CA THR A 415 4.33 17.60 18.66
C THR A 415 5.22 18.70 19.25
N LEU A 416 6.53 18.44 19.43
CA LEU A 416 7.48 19.43 19.95
C LEU A 416 7.64 20.64 19.00
N THR A 417 7.41 20.47 17.70
CA THR A 417 7.41 21.55 16.70
C THR A 417 6.05 22.23 16.53
N GLY A 418 5.05 21.90 17.35
CA GLY A 418 3.72 22.53 17.32
C GLY A 418 2.69 21.84 16.42
N GLY A 419 3.05 20.70 15.81
CA GLY A 419 2.14 19.90 15.00
C GLY A 419 1.22 18.99 15.83
N PRO A 420 0.42 18.14 15.17
CA PRO A 420 -0.59 17.34 15.83
C PRO A 420 0.04 16.20 16.65
N PHE A 421 -0.58 15.91 17.79
CA PHE A 421 -0.37 14.65 18.49
C PHE A 421 -1.24 13.56 17.86
N TYR A 422 -0.71 12.34 17.75
CA TYR A 422 -1.48 11.18 17.35
C TYR A 422 -1.03 9.94 18.13
N ALA A 423 -1.94 8.99 18.31
CA ALA A 423 -1.60 7.70 18.90
C ALA A 423 -0.75 6.91 17.89
N VAL A 424 0.46 6.51 18.31
CA VAL A 424 1.33 5.72 17.45
C VAL A 424 0.94 4.26 17.55
N GLU A 425 0.75 3.67 16.38
CA GLU A 425 0.57 2.25 16.21
C GLU A 425 1.89 1.53 16.38
N LEU A 426 1.97 0.53 17.26
CA LEU A 426 3.21 -0.15 17.66
C LEU A 426 3.13 -1.68 17.42
N GLY A 427 4.27 -2.35 17.58
CA GLY A 427 4.46 -3.78 17.34
C GLY A 427 5.31 -4.09 16.11
N ARG A 428 6.09 -3.13 15.60
CA ARG A 428 7.04 -3.36 14.50
C ARG A 428 8.20 -4.20 15.00
N LEU A 429 8.74 -5.07 14.15
CA LEU A 429 10.02 -5.75 14.41
C LEU A 429 11.13 -5.13 13.56
N ASP A 430 12.35 -5.23 14.06
CA ASP A 430 13.54 -4.75 13.39
C ASP A 430 13.98 -5.69 12.26
N GLY A 431 14.27 -5.09 11.11
CA GLY A 431 14.80 -5.76 9.93
C GLY A 431 16.26 -6.16 10.11
N ARG A 432 16.63 -7.27 9.45
CA ARG A 432 17.98 -7.86 9.53
C ARG A 432 18.88 -7.54 8.32
N MET A 433 18.38 -6.75 7.37
CA MET A 433 19.07 -6.45 6.11
C MET A 433 19.09 -4.94 5.89
N SER A 434 20.26 -4.41 5.53
CA SER A 434 20.44 -3.01 5.14
C SER A 434 21.54 -2.95 4.09
N THR A 435 21.18 -2.52 2.88
CA THR A 435 22.15 -2.39 1.79
C THR A 435 21.94 -1.11 0.99
N LYS A 436 23.02 -0.54 0.45
CA LYS A 436 22.94 0.57 -0.51
C LYS A 436 22.00 0.27 -1.68
N ALA A 437 21.98 -0.96 -2.15
CA ALA A 437 21.15 -1.39 -3.27
C ALA A 437 19.65 -1.32 -2.94
N SER A 438 19.28 -1.55 -1.68
CA SER A 438 17.88 -1.48 -1.23
C SER A 438 17.27 -0.10 -1.41
N VAL A 439 18.06 0.98 -1.24
CA VAL A 439 17.59 2.37 -1.38
C VAL A 439 17.32 2.75 -2.84
N ARG A 440 18.05 2.14 -3.78
CA ARG A 440 18.09 2.56 -5.19
C ARG A 440 16.68 2.51 -5.80
N HIS A 441 16.26 3.63 -6.38
CA HIS A 441 14.95 3.81 -7.04
C HIS A 441 13.71 3.80 -6.13
N HIS A 442 13.86 3.68 -4.81
CA HIS A 442 12.73 3.67 -3.88
C HIS A 442 12.44 5.05 -3.27
N LEU A 443 13.45 5.92 -3.13
CA LEU A 443 13.25 7.26 -2.56
C LEU A 443 12.89 8.31 -3.62
N PRO A 444 11.90 9.19 -3.35
CA PRO A 444 11.57 10.31 -4.22
C PRO A 444 12.70 11.36 -4.23
N GLY A 445 13.07 11.81 -5.42
CA GLY A 445 14.04 12.88 -5.61
C GLY A 445 13.41 14.28 -5.57
N PRO A 446 14.16 15.33 -5.17
CA PRO A 446 13.66 16.71 -5.07
C PRO A 446 13.32 17.33 -6.43
N ASP A 447 13.78 16.70 -7.51
CA ASP A 447 13.62 17.17 -8.88
C ASP A 447 12.54 16.41 -9.67
N PHE A 448 11.85 15.46 -9.02
CA PHE A 448 10.77 14.68 -9.61
C PHE A 448 9.50 15.51 -9.81
N LYS A 449 8.75 15.17 -10.86
CA LYS A 449 7.45 15.76 -11.19
C LYS A 449 6.30 14.96 -10.58
N LEU A 450 5.14 15.60 -10.49
CA LEU A 450 3.99 15.06 -9.77
C LEU A 450 3.57 13.66 -10.26
N GLY A 451 3.58 13.41 -11.57
CA GLY A 451 3.23 12.09 -12.13
C GLY A 451 4.10 10.96 -11.56
N LYS A 452 5.42 11.17 -11.45
CA LYS A 452 6.34 10.19 -10.87
C LYS A 452 6.14 10.03 -9.36
N LEU A 453 5.94 11.15 -8.64
CA LEU A 453 5.66 11.12 -7.20
C LEU A 453 4.37 10.33 -6.91
N LYS A 454 3.30 10.56 -7.69
CA LYS A 454 2.04 9.80 -7.61
C LYS A 454 2.28 8.31 -7.81
N ALA A 455 3.03 7.91 -8.83
CA ALA A 455 3.32 6.50 -9.09
C ALA A 455 4.09 5.83 -7.94
N MET A 456 5.09 6.52 -7.40
CA MET A 456 5.89 6.01 -6.27
C MET A 456 5.06 5.88 -4.98
N PHE A 457 4.23 6.87 -4.65
CA PHE A 457 3.36 6.76 -3.47
C PHE A 457 2.29 5.69 -3.65
N ALA A 458 1.69 5.60 -4.85
CA ALA A 458 0.69 4.58 -5.17
C ALA A 458 1.25 3.15 -5.09
N SER A 459 2.53 2.92 -5.44
CA SER A 459 3.17 1.60 -5.28
C SER A 459 3.33 1.16 -3.81
N HIS A 460 3.13 2.09 -2.87
CA HIS A 460 3.08 1.85 -1.43
C HIS A 460 1.65 1.98 -0.86
N GLY A 461 0.62 2.01 -1.71
CA GLY A 461 -0.77 2.15 -1.27
C GLY A 461 -1.13 3.53 -0.73
N LEU A 462 -0.31 4.56 -0.97
CA LEU A 462 -0.54 5.93 -0.53
C LEU A 462 -1.23 6.74 -1.64
N THR A 463 -2.30 7.44 -1.27
CA THR A 463 -3.12 8.25 -2.19
C THR A 463 -2.45 9.59 -2.54
N LEU A 464 -3.03 10.33 -3.49
CA LEU A 464 -2.60 11.70 -3.79
C LEU A 464 -2.70 12.62 -2.55
N THR A 465 -3.75 12.47 -1.74
CA THR A 465 -3.88 13.23 -0.49
C THR A 465 -2.77 12.89 0.50
N ASP A 466 -2.39 11.60 0.60
CA ASP A 466 -1.29 11.17 1.47
C ASP A 466 0.06 11.75 1.00
N LEU A 467 0.31 11.78 -0.33
CA LEU A 467 1.48 12.43 -0.92
C LEU A 467 1.53 13.93 -0.58
N VAL A 468 0.43 14.66 -0.80
CA VAL A 468 0.40 16.11 -0.54
C VAL A 468 0.56 16.39 0.95
N ALA A 469 -0.11 15.62 1.81
CA ALA A 469 0.00 15.75 3.26
C ALA A 469 1.42 15.48 3.75
N LEU A 470 2.02 14.33 3.39
CA LEU A 470 3.39 13.98 3.82
C LEU A 470 4.44 14.95 3.31
N SER A 471 4.23 15.57 2.14
CA SER A 471 5.10 16.64 1.64
C SER A 471 5.08 17.88 2.54
N GLY A 472 3.99 18.10 3.29
CA GLY A 472 3.89 19.12 4.32
C GLY A 472 4.93 19.00 5.44
N ALA A 473 5.59 17.84 5.61
CA ALA A 473 6.75 17.70 6.50
C ALA A 473 7.90 18.66 6.16
N HIS A 474 7.97 19.16 4.91
CA HIS A 474 8.94 20.18 4.50
C HIS A 474 8.69 21.57 5.11
N THR A 475 7.64 21.75 5.93
CA THR A 475 7.42 22.96 6.73
C THR A 475 8.51 23.19 7.79
N ILE A 476 9.28 22.16 8.18
CA ILE A 476 10.41 22.28 9.10
C ILE A 476 11.69 21.71 8.50
N GLY A 477 12.83 22.29 8.89
CA GLY A 477 14.15 21.74 8.63
C GLY A 477 14.87 22.30 7.42
N PHE A 478 15.88 21.57 6.97
CA PHE A 478 16.94 22.13 6.14
C PHE A 478 17.19 21.33 4.87
N SER A 479 17.70 22.01 3.85
CA SER A 479 18.10 21.43 2.58
C SER A 479 19.45 21.94 2.14
N HIS A 480 20.31 21.04 1.66
CA HIS A 480 21.55 21.42 1.01
C HIS A 480 21.28 22.13 -0.32
N CYS A 481 22.05 23.18 -0.61
CA CYS A 481 21.93 23.97 -1.84
C CYS A 481 21.93 23.09 -3.11
N SER A 482 22.73 22.02 -3.13
CA SER A 482 22.84 21.08 -4.25
C SER A 482 21.50 20.43 -4.65
N ARG A 483 20.54 20.31 -3.72
CA ARG A 483 19.25 19.64 -3.94
C ARG A 483 18.26 20.47 -4.76
N PHE A 484 18.44 21.80 -4.82
CA PHE A 484 17.59 22.70 -5.61
C PHE A 484 18.38 23.63 -6.55
N ALA A 485 19.71 23.59 -6.54
CA ALA A 485 20.58 24.44 -7.38
C ALA A 485 20.19 24.41 -8.87
N ARG A 486 19.73 23.27 -9.40
CA ARG A 486 19.26 23.17 -10.79
C ARG A 486 18.10 24.13 -11.07
N ARG A 487 17.21 24.37 -10.11
CA ARG A 487 16.06 25.29 -10.28
C ARG A 487 16.45 26.75 -10.32
N ILE A 488 17.56 27.12 -9.68
CA ILE A 488 17.98 28.53 -9.60
C ILE A 488 19.13 28.87 -10.56
N TYR A 489 19.89 27.91 -11.10
CA TYR A 489 21.00 28.20 -12.01
C TYR A 489 20.93 27.52 -13.39
N LYS A 490 20.41 26.28 -13.45
CA LYS A 490 20.53 25.40 -14.62
C LYS A 490 19.18 24.94 -15.15
N PHE A 491 18.14 25.74 -14.95
CA PHE A 491 16.81 25.42 -15.47
C PHE A 491 16.77 25.73 -16.97
N LYS A 492 16.03 24.93 -17.74
CA LYS A 492 15.82 25.16 -19.18
C LYS A 492 14.84 26.33 -19.41
N SER A 493 15.29 27.55 -19.12
CA SER A 493 14.55 28.80 -19.33
C SER A 493 15.51 29.92 -19.78
N LYS A 494 14.96 31.05 -20.25
CA LYS A 494 15.77 32.21 -20.69
C LYS A 494 16.65 32.80 -19.57
N THR A 495 16.22 32.68 -18.31
CA THR A 495 16.91 33.25 -17.14
C THR A 495 17.76 32.23 -16.37
N GLY A 496 17.71 30.95 -16.78
CA GLY A 496 18.30 29.83 -16.02
C GLY A 496 17.54 29.50 -14.72
N ILE A 497 16.44 30.19 -14.44
CA ILE A 497 15.58 30.01 -13.26
C ILE A 497 14.30 29.28 -13.67
N ASP A 498 13.86 28.34 -12.83
CA ASP A 498 12.57 27.65 -12.96
C ASP A 498 11.42 28.68 -13.03
N PRO A 499 10.62 28.71 -14.09
CA PRO A 499 9.54 29.69 -14.25
C PRO A 499 8.41 29.50 -13.23
N THR A 500 8.34 28.34 -12.56
CA THR A 500 7.38 28.07 -11.48
C THR A 500 7.83 28.62 -10.13
N LEU A 501 9.10 29.06 -10.02
CA LEU A 501 9.68 29.63 -8.81
C LEU A 501 9.55 31.17 -8.85
N ASP A 502 9.07 31.75 -7.75
CA ASP A 502 9.00 33.19 -7.58
C ASP A 502 10.38 33.83 -7.80
N GLN A 503 10.44 34.86 -8.64
CA GLN A 503 11.70 35.43 -9.10
C GLN A 503 12.41 36.27 -8.02
N ALA A 504 11.68 36.81 -7.05
CA ALA A 504 12.31 37.48 -5.90
C ALA A 504 12.91 36.43 -4.95
N TYR A 505 12.17 35.37 -4.66
CA TYR A 505 12.62 34.25 -3.85
C TYR A 505 13.81 33.53 -4.48
N ALA A 506 13.80 33.28 -5.80
CA ALA A 506 14.93 32.70 -6.52
C ALA A 506 16.21 33.53 -6.36
N ARG A 507 16.10 34.87 -6.36
CA ARG A 507 17.25 35.76 -6.12
C ARG A 507 17.76 35.68 -4.68
N GLN A 508 16.85 35.58 -3.69
CA GLN A 508 17.22 35.33 -2.30
C GLN A 508 17.96 33.99 -2.14
N LEU A 509 17.44 32.93 -2.76
CA LEU A 509 18.08 31.61 -2.77
C LEU A 509 19.48 31.65 -3.40
N ARG A 510 19.68 32.40 -4.48
CA ARG A 510 21.03 32.60 -5.08
C ARG A 510 21.99 33.35 -4.16
N GLN A 511 21.50 34.26 -3.30
CA GLN A 511 22.35 34.94 -2.33
C GLN A 511 22.80 34.00 -1.20
N MET A 512 21.89 33.13 -0.75
CA MET A 512 22.19 32.14 0.29
C MET A 512 22.97 30.93 -0.24
N CYS A 513 22.79 30.59 -1.52
CA CYS A 513 23.43 29.45 -2.18
C CYS A 513 24.13 29.89 -3.48
N PRO A 514 25.29 30.57 -3.41
CA PRO A 514 26.12 30.86 -4.57
C PRO A 514 26.55 29.59 -5.33
N GLU A 515 26.94 29.70 -6.61
CA GLU A 515 27.32 28.53 -7.43
C GLU A 515 28.46 27.68 -6.83
N ASN A 516 29.41 28.33 -6.15
CA ASN A 516 30.57 27.69 -5.51
C ASN A 516 30.44 27.68 -3.98
N VAL A 517 29.24 27.40 -3.48
CA VAL A 517 28.97 27.28 -2.03
C VAL A 517 29.58 25.99 -1.46
N ASP A 518 29.98 26.01 -0.18
CA ASP A 518 30.37 24.80 0.55
C ASP A 518 29.26 23.75 0.42
N PRO A 519 29.54 22.50 -0.03
CA PRO A 519 28.54 21.45 -0.18
C PRO A 519 27.78 21.11 1.11
N ARG A 520 28.36 21.44 2.28
CA ARG A 520 27.75 21.24 3.60
C ARG A 520 26.75 22.34 3.95
N MET A 521 26.74 23.46 3.22
CA MET A 521 25.78 24.52 3.46
C MET A 521 24.36 24.00 3.27
N ALA A 522 23.53 24.25 4.26
CA ALA A 522 22.12 23.94 4.25
C ALA A 522 21.34 25.21 4.62
N ILE A 523 20.18 25.37 4.00
CA ILE A 523 19.26 26.48 4.26
C ILE A 523 17.92 25.93 4.74
N GLU A 524 17.15 26.75 5.43
CA GLU A 524 15.79 26.41 5.85
C GLU A 524 14.89 26.11 4.64
N MET A 525 14.05 25.08 4.74
CA MET A 525 13.10 24.71 3.69
C MET A 525 11.86 25.62 3.66
N ASP A 526 11.39 26.04 4.85
CA ASP A 526 10.38 27.09 5.01
C ASP A 526 11.05 28.37 5.50
N SER A 527 11.01 29.42 4.68
CA SER A 527 11.61 30.71 5.03
C SER A 527 10.77 31.55 6.02
N ALA A 528 9.50 31.21 6.21
CA ALA A 528 8.58 31.97 7.06
C ALA A 528 8.54 31.42 8.50
N THR A 529 8.35 30.10 8.65
CA THR A 529 8.27 29.43 9.96
C THR A 529 9.13 28.17 10.00
N PRO A 530 10.47 28.28 9.82
CA PRO A 530 11.39 27.14 9.65
C PRO A 530 11.38 26.10 10.78
N ARG A 531 10.84 26.47 11.94
CA ARG A 531 10.83 25.67 13.16
C ARG A 531 9.46 25.26 13.66
N THR A 532 8.40 25.66 12.94
CA THR A 532 7.01 25.37 13.32
C THR A 532 6.42 24.39 12.32
N PHE A 533 5.80 23.33 12.83
CA PHE A 533 5.05 22.40 12.00
C PHE A 533 3.65 22.96 11.73
N ASP A 534 3.47 23.62 10.58
CA ASP A 534 2.23 24.29 10.24
C ASP A 534 1.93 24.25 8.73
N ASN A 535 0.86 24.92 8.31
CA ASN A 535 0.44 24.95 6.91
C ASN A 535 1.09 26.05 6.04
N LEU A 536 2.10 26.78 6.53
CA LEU A 536 2.77 27.82 5.75
C LEU A 536 3.52 27.24 4.55
N TYR A 537 3.97 25.98 4.63
CA TYR A 537 4.45 25.21 3.48
C TYR A 537 3.50 25.35 2.27
N TYR A 538 2.19 25.13 2.45
CA TYR A 538 1.22 25.19 1.36
C TYR A 538 0.96 26.62 0.88
N LYS A 539 0.96 27.61 1.79
CA LYS A 539 0.87 29.02 1.43
C LYS A 539 2.09 29.48 0.61
N ASN A 540 3.26 28.93 0.88
CA ASN A 540 4.47 29.14 0.10
C ASN A 540 4.31 28.56 -1.32
N LEU A 541 3.71 27.38 -1.48
CA LEU A 541 3.45 26.80 -2.81
C LEU A 541 2.52 27.68 -3.66
N GLN A 542 1.47 28.26 -3.05
CA GLN A 542 0.57 29.20 -3.72
C GLN A 542 1.29 30.45 -4.25
N GLN A 543 2.37 30.85 -3.58
CA GLN A 543 3.18 32.01 -3.94
C GLN A 543 4.34 31.66 -4.90
N GLY A 544 4.43 30.42 -5.37
CA GLY A 544 5.58 29.98 -6.18
C GLY A 544 6.87 29.83 -5.38
N LYS A 545 6.79 29.67 -4.05
CA LYS A 545 7.93 29.61 -3.13
C LYS A 545 8.25 28.20 -2.61
N GLY A 546 7.74 27.14 -3.25
CA GLY A 546 8.20 25.79 -2.93
C GLY A 546 9.68 25.63 -3.26
N LEU A 547 10.49 25.09 -2.34
CA LEU A 547 11.95 25.02 -2.50
C LEU A 547 12.34 24.00 -3.58
N PHE A 548 11.77 22.80 -3.54
CA PHE A 548 12.05 21.73 -4.49
C PHE A 548 11.12 21.77 -5.70
N THR A 549 11.55 21.15 -6.80
CA THR A 549 10.66 20.99 -7.97
C THR A 549 9.50 20.08 -7.58
N SER A 550 9.77 19.04 -6.78
CA SER A 550 8.75 18.15 -6.21
C SER A 550 7.70 18.91 -5.41
N ASP A 551 8.09 19.91 -4.62
CA ASP A 551 7.16 20.75 -3.85
C ASP A 551 6.28 21.59 -4.78
N GLN A 552 6.91 22.38 -5.65
CA GLN A 552 6.17 23.32 -6.49
C GLN A 552 5.25 22.60 -7.48
N SER A 553 5.65 21.39 -7.92
CA SER A 553 4.85 20.50 -8.76
C SER A 553 3.52 20.07 -8.13
N LEU A 554 3.39 20.03 -6.79
CA LEU A 554 2.12 19.73 -6.12
C LEU A 554 1.06 20.79 -6.43
N PHE A 555 1.47 22.04 -6.67
CA PHE A 555 0.56 23.14 -6.97
C PHE A 555 0.44 23.40 -8.48
N THR A 556 1.50 23.19 -9.25
CA THR A 556 1.52 23.59 -10.67
C THR A 556 1.02 22.52 -11.63
N ASP A 557 1.28 21.24 -11.38
CA ASP A 557 1.20 20.22 -12.43
C ASP A 557 -0.22 19.64 -12.64
N ASP A 558 -1.05 19.58 -11.61
CA ASP A 558 -2.38 18.92 -11.64
C ASP A 558 -3.44 19.69 -10.84
N ALA A 559 -4.67 19.69 -11.33
CA ALA A 559 -5.78 20.42 -10.70
C ALA A 559 -6.24 19.79 -9.38
N MET A 560 -6.24 18.46 -9.28
CA MET A 560 -6.66 17.77 -8.06
C MET A 560 -5.65 17.98 -6.93
N SER A 561 -4.35 17.83 -7.23
CA SER A 561 -3.27 18.15 -6.30
C SER A 561 -3.33 19.61 -5.84
N ARG A 562 -3.53 20.55 -6.76
CA ARG A 562 -3.68 21.98 -6.45
C ARG A 562 -4.86 22.26 -5.51
N ASN A 563 -5.98 21.56 -5.70
CA ASN A 563 -7.14 21.71 -4.82
C ASN A 563 -6.83 21.27 -3.38
N ILE A 564 -6.12 20.15 -3.20
CA ILE A 564 -5.70 19.67 -1.88
C ILE A 564 -4.74 20.69 -1.22
N VAL A 565 -3.76 21.21 -1.98
CA VAL A 565 -2.86 22.27 -1.51
C VAL A 565 -3.64 23.51 -1.05
N ASN A 566 -4.66 23.94 -1.80
CA ASN A 566 -5.49 25.09 -1.43
C ASN A 566 -6.30 24.86 -0.14
N VAL A 567 -6.84 23.65 0.05
CA VAL A 567 -7.52 23.28 1.30
C VAL A 567 -6.55 23.34 2.48
N PHE A 568 -5.37 22.73 2.36
CA PHE A 568 -4.37 22.74 3.43
C PHE A 568 -3.83 24.14 3.72
N ALA A 569 -3.61 24.97 2.69
CA ALA A 569 -3.17 26.36 2.87
C ALA A 569 -4.21 27.23 3.61
N SER A 570 -5.51 26.97 3.40
CA SER A 570 -6.59 27.75 4.02
C SER A 570 -6.98 27.24 5.42
N ASN A 571 -6.74 25.96 5.72
CA ASN A 571 -7.15 25.32 6.96
C ASN A 571 -6.04 24.43 7.52
N ASN A 572 -5.39 24.90 8.59
CA ASN A 572 -4.32 24.17 9.27
C ASN A 572 -4.82 22.85 9.88
N THR A 573 -6.02 22.83 10.47
CA THR A 573 -6.62 21.61 11.02
C THR A 573 -6.83 20.54 9.94
N ALA A 574 -7.27 20.93 8.75
CA ALA A 574 -7.43 19.98 7.64
C ALA A 574 -6.09 19.38 7.18
N PHE A 575 -5.02 20.18 7.19
CA PHE A 575 -3.66 19.67 6.97
C PHE A 575 -3.25 18.68 8.06
N GLU A 576 -3.38 19.06 9.32
CA GLU A 576 -2.96 18.24 10.47
C GLU A 576 -3.69 16.89 10.51
N GLU A 577 -5.02 16.88 10.30
CA GLU A 577 -5.82 15.65 10.22
C GLU A 577 -5.36 14.75 9.07
N ALA A 578 -5.14 15.32 7.88
CA ALA A 578 -4.65 14.57 6.73
C ALA A 578 -3.22 14.06 6.95
N PHE A 579 -2.37 14.84 7.63
CA PHE A 579 -1.00 14.46 7.96
C PHE A 579 -0.98 13.26 8.92
N VAL A 580 -1.82 13.28 9.96
CA VAL A 580 -1.96 12.17 10.91
C VAL A 580 -2.40 10.90 10.19
N ILE A 581 -3.39 10.97 9.30
CA ILE A 581 -3.82 9.83 8.48
C ILE A 581 -2.66 9.30 7.63
N ALA A 582 -1.96 10.19 6.92
CA ALA A 582 -0.92 9.82 5.98
C ALA A 582 0.33 9.25 6.67
N ILE A 583 0.77 9.83 7.78
CA ILE A 583 1.94 9.33 8.53
C ILE A 583 1.63 8.04 9.27
N THR A 584 0.37 7.84 9.68
CA THR A 584 -0.09 6.56 10.22
C THR A 584 -0.01 5.47 9.15
N LYS A 585 -0.54 5.72 7.95
CA LYS A 585 -0.42 4.78 6.80
C LYS A 585 1.03 4.50 6.42
N LEU A 586 1.86 5.55 6.35
CA LEU A 586 3.30 5.42 6.11
C LEU A 586 3.93 4.46 7.12
N GLY A 587 3.57 4.59 8.41
CA GLY A 587 4.03 3.73 9.49
C GLY A 587 3.62 2.26 9.38
N ARG A 588 2.73 1.88 8.46
CA ARG A 588 2.28 0.49 8.24
C ARG A 588 2.97 -0.21 7.09
N LEU A 589 3.80 0.48 6.32
CA LEU A 589 4.42 -0.09 5.12
C LEU A 589 5.31 -1.29 5.46
N ARG A 590 4.99 -2.44 4.87
CA ARG A 590 5.81 -3.68 4.80
C ARG A 590 6.45 -4.09 6.14
N VAL A 591 5.74 -3.89 7.25
CA VAL A 591 6.26 -4.19 8.58
C VAL A 591 6.47 -5.69 8.79
N ARG A 592 7.62 -6.03 9.38
CA ARG A 592 8.01 -7.41 9.72
C ARG A 592 7.26 -7.92 10.96
N LYS A 593 6.85 -9.19 10.93
CA LYS A 593 6.22 -9.89 12.05
C LYS A 593 6.76 -11.31 12.21
N GLY A 594 6.67 -11.85 13.41
CA GLY A 594 7.11 -13.21 13.75
C GLY A 594 8.60 -13.42 13.50
N LYS A 595 8.98 -14.57 12.90
CA LYS A 595 10.38 -14.96 12.66
C LYS A 595 11.12 -14.11 11.61
N GLN A 596 10.45 -13.16 10.96
CA GLN A 596 11.01 -12.34 9.88
C GLN A 596 11.71 -11.06 10.36
N GLY A 597 11.62 -10.75 11.66
CA GLY A 597 12.30 -9.62 12.28
C GLY A 597 12.77 -9.97 13.70
N GLU A 598 13.39 -9.02 14.38
CA GLU A 598 13.87 -9.19 15.76
C GLU A 598 13.58 -7.95 16.61
N ILE A 599 13.88 -8.03 17.90
CA ILE A 599 14.01 -6.83 18.76
C ILE A 599 15.49 -6.65 19.01
N ARG A 600 16.11 -5.65 18.37
CA ARG A 600 17.55 -5.42 18.49
C ARG A 600 17.92 -4.88 19.87
N HIS A 601 19.05 -5.33 20.38
CA HIS A 601 19.69 -4.78 21.58
C HIS A 601 20.40 -3.46 21.26
N ASP A 602 20.99 -3.37 20.07
CA ASP A 602 21.63 -2.18 19.53
C ASP A 602 21.03 -1.89 18.15
N CYS A 603 20.44 -0.70 17.98
CA CYS A 603 19.83 -0.30 16.71
C CYS A 603 20.82 -0.25 15.53
N ALA A 604 22.13 -0.30 15.77
CA ALA A 604 23.13 -0.33 14.71
C ALA A 604 23.48 -1.75 14.24
N VAL A 605 23.11 -2.81 14.98
CA VAL A 605 23.64 -4.16 14.76
C VAL A 605 22.54 -5.22 14.88
N VAL A 606 22.56 -6.20 13.98
CA VAL A 606 21.69 -7.39 14.02
C VAL A 606 22.09 -8.27 15.21
N ASN A 607 21.13 -8.83 15.96
CA ASN A 607 21.50 -9.72 17.07
C ASN A 607 22.16 -11.00 16.53
N LYS A 608 23.17 -11.48 17.27
CA LYS A 608 23.79 -12.78 16.97
C LYS A 608 22.78 -13.89 17.28
N ILE A 609 22.63 -14.81 16.35
CA ILE A 609 21.80 -16.02 16.50
C ILE A 609 22.51 -16.99 17.44
#